data_AF-A0A1Y2FIG8-F1
#
_entry.id   AF-A0A1Y2FIG8-F1
#
_cell.length_a   1.000
_cell.length_b   1.000
_cell.length_c   1.000
_cell.angle_alpha   90.00
_cell.angle_beta   90.00
_cell.angle_gamma   90.00
#
_symmetry.space_group_name_H-M   'P 1'
#
loop_
_entity.id
_entity.type
_entity.pdbx_description
1 polymer ?
#
loop_
_entity_poly.entity_id
_entity_poly.type
_entity_poly.pdbx_seq_one_letter_code
_entity_poly.pdbx_strand_id
1 'polypeptide(L)'
;MFSKQQVVIAGATATSLILFISLHSPSQAAVKNAAYSVHEKVTTSWKPTQEQPYCKWVFDRYESSPYEQEWLDLTNGGVNDQVCQVSAQPAHARKMYKIIERVVGLVNLDHSIQWPRIDTAAPEPAHVDDSLFSKFYYKRVCYNTKKHEFEPALGVGIQLIEPLFGLLRDPFDWWCGEDNLSKQSAGQPPGYVLKDGGQSKLHILPQGYAPYTYSLDGSSEHGWRQHGIPPWYKTLKPQKDGNLLTFSQPQVVHLDLGSSYFGGWTNMGSGERNAAASGQWFYDTYHARGQPFDRFTAVELEPLDPATAYKQVPEDLIGKYNLINIGLSMDKDKYNTMDLIRRTVNKEDFFVFKLDIDSAPIEMPIVNELLRDDPETGVSSLIDELMFEHHVKFKPMDGPWGLQHSTEEKEGNLASSYKLFRDLRAKGIRAHSWP
;
A
#
# COMPACT_ATOMS: atom_id res chain seq x y z
N MET A 1 -20.33 36.57 44.95
CA MET A 1 -19.34 37.50 45.53
C MET A 1 -18.07 37.40 44.72
N PHE A 2 -17.76 38.47 43.98
CA PHE A 2 -16.56 38.58 43.14
C PHE A 2 -15.32 38.82 44.01
N SER A 3 -14.25 38.05 43.78
CA SER A 3 -12.91 38.38 44.28
C SER A 3 -12.03 38.79 43.10
N LYS A 4 -11.59 40.04 43.12
CA LYS A 4 -10.69 40.68 42.17
C LYS A 4 -9.24 40.35 42.57
N GLN A 5 -8.43 39.84 41.65
CA GLN A 5 -6.98 39.89 41.77
C GLN A 5 -6.44 41.08 40.96
N GLN A 6 -5.66 41.91 41.64
CA GLN A 6 -4.94 43.06 41.11
C GLN A 6 -3.69 42.59 40.36
N VAL A 7 -3.47 43.14 39.16
CA VAL A 7 -2.19 43.08 38.45
C VAL A 7 -1.45 44.39 38.74
N VAL A 8 -0.27 44.27 39.34
CA VAL A 8 0.67 45.38 39.56
C VAL A 8 1.58 45.47 38.33
N ILE A 9 1.62 46.64 37.70
CA ILE A 9 2.58 47.00 36.66
C ILE A 9 3.69 47.84 37.29
N ALA A 10 4.91 47.33 37.25
CA ALA A 10 6.17 48.05 37.42
C ALA A 10 7.15 47.36 36.46
N GLY A 11 8.05 48.01 35.72
CA GLY A 11 8.56 49.36 35.67
C GLY A 11 9.86 49.20 34.88
N ALA A 12 9.99 49.90 33.75
CA ALA A 12 11.09 49.72 32.81
C ALA A 12 12.42 50.26 33.34
N THR A 13 13.50 49.51 33.14
CA THR A 13 14.86 50.05 33.06
C THR A 13 15.61 49.36 31.92
N ALA A 14 16.05 50.18 30.96
CA ALA A 14 16.83 49.78 29.81
C ALA A 14 18.31 49.61 30.20
N THR A 15 18.89 48.47 29.85
CA THR A 15 20.34 48.28 29.83
C THR A 15 20.71 47.65 28.49
N SER A 16 21.44 48.40 27.68
CA SER A 16 21.99 47.98 26.40
C SER A 16 22.94 46.80 26.57
N LEU A 17 22.65 45.68 25.90
CA LEU A 17 23.61 44.61 25.67
C LEU A 17 23.82 44.49 24.16
N ILE A 18 25.02 44.86 23.71
CA ILE A 18 25.50 44.67 22.35
C ILE A 18 25.80 43.18 22.19
N LEU A 19 24.94 42.46 21.47
CA LEU A 19 25.17 41.07 21.07
C LEU A 19 25.60 41.06 19.60
N PHE A 20 26.87 40.72 19.35
CA PHE A 20 27.36 40.38 18.01
C PHE A 20 26.78 39.02 17.60
N ILE A 21 25.76 39.02 16.74
CA ILE A 21 25.32 37.82 16.03
C ILE A 21 26.09 37.75 14.71
N SER A 22 27.01 36.77 14.64
CA SER A 22 27.64 36.34 13.41
C SER A 22 26.60 35.62 12.55
N LEU A 23 26.15 36.27 11.48
CA LEU A 23 25.31 35.68 10.45
C LEU A 23 26.17 34.76 9.57
N HIS A 24 26.26 33.49 9.95
CA HIS A 24 26.60 32.43 9.00
C HIS A 24 25.30 32.02 8.29
N SER A 25 25.13 32.52 7.07
CA SER A 25 24.08 32.09 6.15
C SER A 25 24.22 30.58 5.88
N PRO A 26 23.19 29.75 6.13
CA PRO A 26 23.14 28.42 5.56
C PRO A 26 22.95 28.57 4.05
N SER A 27 23.77 27.86 3.27
CA SER A 27 23.62 27.78 1.83
C SER A 27 22.22 27.25 1.51
N GLN A 28 21.43 28.07 0.81
CA GLN A 28 20.22 27.63 0.14
C GLN A 28 20.64 26.64 -0.94
N ALA A 29 20.63 25.35 -0.63
CA ALA A 29 20.52 24.32 -1.64
C ALA A 29 19.16 24.53 -2.32
N ALA A 30 19.20 25.12 -3.51
CA ALA A 30 18.04 25.28 -4.36
C ALA A 30 17.48 23.89 -4.68
N VAL A 31 16.42 23.50 -3.98
CA VAL A 31 15.50 22.48 -4.45
C VAL A 31 14.87 23.07 -5.70
N LYS A 32 15.41 22.68 -6.87
CA LYS A 32 14.75 22.93 -8.15
C LYS A 32 13.43 22.17 -8.10
N ASN A 33 12.36 22.87 -7.77
CA ASN A 33 11.00 22.44 -8.06
C ASN A 33 10.96 22.20 -9.58
N ALA A 34 11.04 20.94 -9.99
CA ALA A 34 10.70 20.55 -11.34
C ALA A 34 9.26 20.98 -11.55
N ALA A 35 9.06 22.00 -12.39
CA ALA A 35 7.74 22.42 -12.80
C ALA A 35 7.05 21.18 -13.38
N TYR A 36 6.07 20.65 -12.66
CA TYR A 36 5.18 19.61 -13.15
C TYR A 36 4.47 20.22 -14.37
N SER A 37 4.93 19.84 -15.56
CA SER A 37 4.21 20.07 -16.78
C SER A 37 2.86 19.40 -16.61
N VAL A 38 1.81 20.20 -16.44
CA VAL A 38 0.41 19.76 -16.46
C VAL A 38 0.26 18.81 -17.64
N HIS A 39 0.03 17.53 -17.35
CA HIS A 39 -0.13 16.50 -18.35
C HIS A 39 -1.19 16.97 -19.33
N GLU A 40 -0.74 17.30 -20.54
CA GLU A 40 -1.59 17.45 -21.71
C GLU A 40 -2.50 16.22 -21.69
N LYS A 41 -3.82 16.40 -21.59
CA LYS A 41 -4.78 15.29 -21.61
C LYS A 41 -4.53 14.57 -22.93
N VAL A 42 -3.75 13.50 -22.87
CA VAL A 42 -3.51 12.62 -24.00
C VAL A 42 -4.84 11.91 -24.23
N THR A 43 -5.75 12.58 -24.94
CA THR A 43 -6.89 11.95 -25.61
C THR A 43 -6.32 11.20 -26.80
N THR A 44 -5.47 10.20 -26.54
CA THR A 44 -5.15 9.21 -27.55
C THR A 44 -6.39 8.38 -27.71
N SER A 45 -7.28 8.82 -28.61
CA SER A 45 -8.31 7.96 -29.15
C SER A 45 -7.60 6.84 -29.93
N TRP A 46 -7.16 5.81 -29.23
CA TRP A 46 -6.59 4.64 -29.85
C TRP A 46 -7.73 3.89 -30.55
N LYS A 47 -7.56 3.66 -31.85
CA LYS A 47 -8.54 2.94 -32.67
C LYS A 47 -8.00 1.54 -32.94
N PRO A 48 -8.59 0.48 -32.35
CA PRO A 48 -8.21 -0.89 -32.70
C PRO A 48 -8.45 -1.14 -34.18
N THR A 49 -7.48 -1.74 -34.84
CA THR A 49 -7.67 -2.34 -36.16
C THR A 49 -7.84 -3.85 -36.00
N GLN A 50 -8.40 -4.53 -37.01
CA GLN A 50 -8.42 -6.01 -37.01
C GLN A 50 -7.03 -6.63 -36.90
N GLU A 51 -6.00 -5.90 -37.33
CA GLU A 51 -4.60 -6.33 -37.31
C GLU A 51 -3.93 -6.13 -35.95
N GLN A 52 -4.49 -5.27 -35.08
CA GLN A 52 -3.98 -4.97 -33.74
C GLN A 52 -5.15 -4.89 -32.76
N PRO A 53 -5.69 -6.03 -32.31
CA PRO A 53 -6.75 -6.04 -31.32
C PRO A 53 -6.25 -5.43 -30.00
N TYR A 54 -7.16 -4.79 -29.27
CA TYR A 54 -6.85 -4.31 -27.93
C TYR A 54 -6.63 -5.51 -27.03
N CYS A 55 -5.49 -5.59 -26.34
CA CYS A 55 -5.26 -6.66 -25.38
C CYS A 55 -5.08 -6.07 -23.99
N LYS A 56 -5.57 -6.81 -23.01
CA LYS A 56 -5.32 -6.55 -21.59
C LYS A 56 -4.86 -7.81 -20.90
N TRP A 57 -4.46 -7.64 -19.67
CA TRP A 57 -4.04 -8.70 -18.78
C TRP A 57 -5.10 -8.87 -17.71
N VAL A 58 -5.41 -10.11 -17.37
CA VAL A 58 -6.33 -10.45 -16.29
C VAL A 58 -5.62 -11.37 -15.33
N PHE A 59 -5.91 -11.22 -14.04
CA PHE A 59 -5.44 -12.13 -13.03
C PHE A 59 -5.82 -13.58 -13.40
N ASP A 60 -4.89 -14.50 -13.17
CA ASP A 60 -5.11 -15.92 -13.42
C ASP A 60 -5.08 -16.71 -12.12
N ARG A 61 -4.01 -16.56 -11.34
CA ARG A 61 -3.85 -17.26 -10.06
C ARG A 61 -2.74 -16.66 -9.20
N TYR A 62 -2.78 -17.02 -7.92
CA TYR A 62 -1.74 -16.76 -6.95
C TYR A 62 -0.97 -18.05 -6.62
N GLU A 63 0.33 -17.92 -6.35
CA GLU A 63 1.19 -19.01 -5.89
C GLU A 63 2.06 -18.52 -4.74
N SER A 64 1.89 -19.13 -3.57
CA SER A 64 2.78 -18.91 -2.43
C SER A 64 4.20 -19.40 -2.75
N SER A 65 5.21 -18.66 -2.30
CA SER A 65 6.59 -19.13 -2.36
C SER A 65 6.79 -20.36 -1.48
N PRO A 66 7.82 -21.18 -1.74
CA PRO A 66 8.16 -22.30 -0.84
C PRO A 66 8.36 -21.85 0.61
N TYR A 67 8.91 -20.65 0.83
CA TYR A 67 9.12 -20.13 2.17
C TYR A 67 7.84 -19.62 2.83
N GLU A 68 6.95 -18.99 2.06
CA GLU A 68 5.61 -18.65 2.57
C GLU A 68 4.88 -19.92 3.01
N GLN A 69 4.91 -21.00 2.21
CA GLN A 69 4.27 -22.27 2.58
C GLN A 69 4.89 -22.89 3.85
N GLU A 70 6.22 -22.91 3.95
CA GLU A 70 6.92 -23.33 5.18
C GLU A 70 6.46 -22.53 6.40
N TRP A 71 6.28 -21.22 6.25
CA TRP A 71 5.79 -20.37 7.34
C TRP A 71 4.32 -20.61 7.68
N LEU A 72 3.46 -20.81 6.67
CA LEU A 72 2.06 -21.20 6.87
C LEU A 72 1.96 -22.49 7.69
N ASP A 73 2.76 -23.50 7.36
CA ASP A 73 2.78 -24.78 8.07
C ASP A 73 3.20 -24.61 9.54
N LEU A 74 4.20 -23.76 9.80
CA LEU A 74 4.62 -23.42 11.16
C LEU A 74 3.51 -22.72 11.96
N THR A 75 2.81 -21.76 11.36
CA THR A 75 1.73 -21.04 12.04
C THR A 75 0.56 -21.96 12.39
N ASN A 76 0.23 -22.91 11.49
CA ASN A 76 -0.74 -23.97 11.77
C ASN A 76 -0.25 -24.95 12.86
N GLY A 77 1.06 -25.10 13.02
CA GLY A 77 1.71 -25.91 14.03
C GLY A 77 1.85 -25.27 15.42
N GLY A 78 1.26 -24.08 15.65
CA GLY A 78 1.22 -23.44 16.97
C GLY A 78 2.36 -22.46 17.25
N VAL A 79 3.01 -21.91 16.22
CA VAL A 79 4.07 -20.89 16.38
C VAL A 79 3.55 -19.53 16.93
N ASN A 80 2.23 -19.34 17.08
CA ASN A 80 1.59 -18.07 17.44
C ASN A 80 2.32 -17.27 18.54
N ASP A 81 2.54 -17.87 19.72
CA ASP A 81 3.19 -17.21 20.87
C ASP A 81 4.72 -17.27 20.87
N GLN A 82 5.30 -18.05 19.96
CA GLN A 82 6.74 -18.24 19.80
C GLN A 82 7.28 -17.62 18.52
N VAL A 83 6.46 -16.82 17.83
CA VAL A 83 6.76 -16.31 16.49
C VAL A 83 8.10 -15.57 16.44
N CYS A 84 8.42 -14.76 17.45
CA CYS A 84 9.71 -14.08 17.55
C CYS A 84 10.88 -15.05 17.72
N GLN A 85 10.72 -16.07 18.58
CA GLN A 85 11.75 -17.08 18.82
C GLN A 85 12.02 -17.91 17.57
N VAL A 86 10.96 -18.28 16.85
CA VAL A 86 11.06 -19.03 15.58
C VAL A 86 11.67 -18.15 14.49
N SER A 87 11.23 -16.89 14.36
CA SER A 87 11.84 -15.92 13.43
C SER A 87 13.34 -15.75 13.69
N ALA A 88 13.76 -15.71 14.96
CA ALA A 88 15.16 -15.55 15.36
C ALA A 88 16.02 -16.81 15.10
N GLN A 89 15.43 -17.97 14.81
CA GLN A 89 16.20 -19.15 14.47
C GLN A 89 17.01 -18.92 13.19
N PRO A 90 18.28 -19.38 13.11
CA PRO A 90 19.17 -19.04 11.99
C PRO A 90 18.63 -19.34 10.59
N ALA A 91 17.81 -20.41 10.45
CA ALA A 91 17.20 -20.80 9.19
C ALA A 91 16.16 -19.77 8.70
N HIS A 92 15.36 -19.22 9.61
CA HIS A 92 14.32 -18.24 9.30
C HIS A 92 14.88 -16.83 9.24
N ALA A 93 15.72 -16.44 10.22
CA ALA A 93 16.36 -15.14 10.29
C ALA A 93 17.10 -14.79 8.99
N ARG A 94 17.81 -15.76 8.39
CA ARG A 94 18.52 -15.57 7.11
C ARG A 94 17.56 -15.30 5.95
N LYS A 95 16.46 -16.05 5.85
CA LYS A 95 15.47 -15.87 4.77
C LYS A 95 14.73 -14.54 4.93
N MET A 96 14.30 -14.20 6.14
CA MET A 96 13.68 -12.91 6.45
C MET A 96 14.61 -11.74 6.16
N TYR A 97 15.88 -11.84 6.54
CA TYR A 97 16.89 -10.85 6.20
C TYR A 97 16.98 -10.65 4.68
N LYS A 98 17.05 -11.73 3.90
CA LYS A 98 17.14 -11.68 2.43
C LYS A 98 15.88 -11.08 1.79
N ILE A 99 14.71 -11.39 2.33
CA ILE A 99 13.45 -10.80 1.87
C ILE A 99 13.43 -9.30 2.15
N ILE A 100 13.73 -8.87 3.38
CA ILE A 100 13.73 -7.44 3.72
C ILE A 100 14.83 -6.69 2.98
N GLU A 101 16.04 -7.24 2.86
CA GLU A 101 17.12 -6.68 2.03
C GLU A 101 16.65 -6.46 0.59
N ARG A 102 15.96 -7.45 0.03
CA ARG A 102 15.42 -7.38 -1.32
C ARG A 102 14.31 -6.34 -1.45
N VAL A 103 13.33 -6.32 -0.54
CA VAL A 103 12.25 -5.31 -0.55
C VAL A 103 12.84 -3.91 -0.38
N VAL A 104 13.70 -3.69 0.62
CA VAL A 104 14.40 -2.42 0.86
C VAL A 104 15.16 -1.97 -0.37
N GLY A 105 15.90 -2.86 -1.03
CA GLY A 105 16.61 -2.56 -2.27
C GLY A 105 15.69 -2.15 -3.42
N LEU A 106 14.49 -2.73 -3.49
CA LEU A 106 13.46 -2.38 -4.49
C LEU A 106 12.77 -1.06 -4.14
N VAL A 107 12.42 -0.81 -2.88
CA VAL A 107 11.69 0.40 -2.47
C VAL A 107 12.58 1.64 -2.39
N ASN A 108 13.85 1.49 -2.03
CA ASN A 108 14.84 2.57 -1.94
C ASN A 108 15.50 2.94 -3.28
N LEU A 109 14.99 2.46 -4.42
CA LEU A 109 15.45 2.94 -5.73
C LEU A 109 15.37 4.46 -5.80
N ASP A 110 16.26 5.11 -6.56
CA ASP A 110 16.26 6.56 -6.73
C ASP A 110 14.86 7.11 -7.02
N HIS A 111 14.37 8.01 -6.17
CA HIS A 111 13.04 8.63 -6.29
C HIS A 111 12.95 9.58 -7.50
N SER A 112 14.08 9.93 -8.12
CA SER A 112 14.10 10.66 -9.40
C SER A 112 13.64 9.79 -10.57
N ILE A 113 13.67 8.46 -10.42
CA ILE A 113 13.19 7.52 -11.43
C ILE A 113 11.68 7.42 -11.32
N GLN A 114 11.01 8.09 -12.26
CA GLN A 114 9.58 7.96 -12.49
C GLN A 114 9.32 7.07 -13.71
N TRP A 115 8.23 6.32 -13.69
CA TRP A 115 7.78 5.52 -14.83
C TRP A 115 6.50 6.12 -15.41
N PRO A 116 6.60 7.18 -16.23
CA PRO A 116 5.42 7.83 -16.81
C PRO A 116 4.68 6.95 -17.82
N ARG A 117 5.25 5.79 -18.19
CA ARG A 117 4.69 4.85 -19.15
C ARG A 117 4.80 3.42 -18.62
N ILE A 118 3.81 2.62 -19.02
CA ILE A 118 3.79 1.18 -18.81
C ILE A 118 4.98 0.55 -19.53
N ASP A 119 5.63 -0.41 -18.88
CA ASP A 119 6.66 -1.28 -19.44
C ASP A 119 7.90 -0.58 -20.04
N THR A 120 8.52 0.36 -19.33
CA THR A 120 9.75 1.01 -19.82
C THR A 120 11.05 0.44 -19.26
N ALA A 121 10.98 -0.45 -18.28
CA ALA A 121 12.17 -1.01 -17.66
C ALA A 121 12.82 -2.08 -18.54
N ALA A 122 14.15 -2.10 -18.56
CA ALA A 122 14.88 -3.13 -19.28
C ALA A 122 14.74 -4.49 -18.55
N PRO A 123 14.63 -5.60 -19.29
CA PRO A 123 14.65 -6.92 -18.70
C PRO A 123 16.07 -7.28 -18.26
N GLU A 124 16.18 -7.92 -17.10
CA GLU A 124 17.40 -8.37 -16.44
C GLU A 124 17.25 -9.85 -16.00
N PRO A 125 18.34 -10.55 -15.66
CA PRO A 125 18.21 -11.85 -15.00
C PRO A 125 17.41 -11.76 -13.69
N ALA A 126 16.75 -12.86 -13.32
CA ALA A 126 16.08 -12.97 -12.02
C ALA A 126 17.08 -12.75 -10.89
N HIS A 127 16.69 -12.04 -9.84
CA HIS A 127 17.52 -11.98 -8.64
C HIS A 127 17.43 -13.32 -7.90
N VAL A 128 18.54 -13.78 -7.30
CA VAL A 128 18.58 -15.09 -6.63
C VAL A 128 17.52 -15.22 -5.52
N ASP A 129 17.30 -14.11 -4.79
CA ASP A 129 16.33 -14.06 -3.69
C ASP A 129 14.87 -13.92 -4.15
N ASP A 130 14.60 -13.71 -5.45
CA ASP A 130 13.21 -13.67 -5.97
C ASP A 130 12.49 -15.02 -5.78
N SER A 131 13.24 -16.11 -5.57
CA SER A 131 12.70 -17.42 -5.20
C SER A 131 12.01 -17.46 -3.83
N LEU A 132 12.28 -16.48 -2.97
CA LEU A 132 11.63 -16.34 -1.66
C LEU A 132 10.26 -15.64 -1.77
N PHE A 133 9.95 -15.01 -2.89
CA PHE A 133 8.75 -14.20 -3.09
C PHE A 133 7.60 -15.01 -3.71
N SER A 134 6.39 -14.66 -3.30
CA SER A 134 5.17 -15.26 -3.85
C SER A 134 4.84 -14.59 -5.20
N LYS A 135 3.99 -15.23 -5.99
CA LYS A 135 3.76 -14.84 -7.39
C LYS A 135 2.28 -14.65 -7.71
N PHE A 136 1.99 -13.56 -8.41
CA PHE A 136 0.74 -13.33 -9.12
C PHE A 136 0.95 -13.65 -10.59
N TYR A 137 0.09 -14.50 -11.15
CA TYR A 137 0.09 -14.84 -12.56
C TYR A 137 -1.04 -14.11 -13.27
N TYR A 138 -0.75 -13.68 -14.48
CA TYR A 138 -1.68 -13.00 -15.36
C TYR A 138 -1.72 -13.69 -16.71
N LYS A 139 -2.90 -13.75 -17.31
CA LYS A 139 -3.10 -14.21 -18.69
C LYS A 139 -3.51 -13.06 -19.56
N ARG A 140 -3.11 -13.12 -20.83
CA ARG A 140 -3.47 -12.11 -21.81
C ARG A 140 -4.82 -12.44 -22.45
N VAL A 141 -5.66 -11.42 -22.61
CA VAL A 141 -6.93 -11.51 -23.34
C VAL A 141 -7.01 -10.36 -24.34
N CYS A 142 -7.58 -10.60 -25.51
CA CYS A 142 -7.72 -9.59 -26.55
C CYS A 142 -9.18 -9.40 -26.95
N TYR A 143 -9.57 -8.15 -27.19
CA TYR A 143 -10.91 -7.76 -27.53
C TYR A 143 -11.23 -8.15 -28.97
N ASN A 144 -12.21 -9.04 -29.13
CA ASN A 144 -12.76 -9.43 -30.42
C ASN A 144 -13.85 -8.43 -30.84
N THR A 145 -13.53 -7.57 -31.80
CA THR A 145 -14.45 -6.52 -32.27
C THR A 145 -15.71 -7.05 -32.94
N LYS A 146 -15.71 -8.28 -33.47
CA LYS A 146 -16.88 -8.90 -34.10
C LYS A 146 -17.87 -9.44 -33.08
N LYS A 147 -17.35 -10.01 -31.99
CA LYS A 147 -18.14 -10.61 -30.92
C LYS A 147 -18.43 -9.66 -29.76
N HIS A 148 -17.71 -8.54 -29.71
CA HIS A 148 -17.75 -7.57 -28.62
C HIS A 148 -17.37 -8.16 -27.24
N GLU A 149 -16.49 -9.14 -27.23
CA GLU A 149 -16.02 -9.83 -26.02
C GLU A 149 -14.50 -9.93 -25.98
N PHE A 150 -13.92 -10.12 -24.79
CA PHE A 150 -12.50 -10.46 -24.64
C PHE A 150 -12.32 -11.97 -24.77
N GLU A 151 -11.39 -12.39 -25.62
CA GLU A 151 -11.03 -13.79 -25.82
C GLU A 151 -9.62 -14.08 -25.30
N PRO A 152 -9.34 -15.32 -24.85
CA PRO A 152 -7.98 -15.73 -24.49
C PRO A 152 -6.98 -15.47 -25.63
N ALA A 153 -5.80 -14.97 -25.27
CA ALA A 153 -4.70 -14.71 -26.19
C ALA A 153 -3.40 -15.29 -25.64
N LEU A 154 -2.41 -15.46 -26.52
CA LEU A 154 -1.07 -15.86 -26.09
C LEU A 154 -0.43 -14.76 -25.23
N GLY A 155 0.22 -15.21 -24.16
CA GLY A 155 0.98 -14.38 -23.25
C GLY A 155 0.72 -14.69 -21.79
N VAL A 156 1.79 -14.73 -21.01
CA VAL A 156 1.77 -14.97 -19.57
C VAL A 156 2.52 -13.85 -18.89
N GLY A 157 1.97 -13.32 -17.81
CA GLY A 157 2.59 -12.33 -16.95
C GLY A 157 2.81 -12.91 -15.55
N ILE A 158 3.90 -12.50 -14.91
CA ILE A 158 4.22 -12.88 -13.54
C ILE A 158 4.67 -11.62 -12.81
N GLN A 159 4.14 -11.41 -11.61
CA GLN A 159 4.61 -10.37 -10.70
C GLN A 159 4.93 -10.94 -9.33
N LEU A 160 6.01 -10.46 -8.73
CA LEU A 160 6.32 -10.79 -7.34
C LEU A 160 5.40 -10.05 -6.37
N ILE A 161 5.28 -10.59 -5.16
CA ILE A 161 4.75 -9.92 -3.98
C ILE A 161 5.57 -10.41 -2.80
N GLU A 162 5.75 -9.56 -1.77
CA GLU A 162 6.39 -10.03 -0.54
C GLU A 162 5.65 -11.27 -0.01
N PRO A 163 6.37 -12.29 0.45
CA PRO A 163 5.71 -13.46 1.02
C PRO A 163 4.96 -13.06 2.29
N LEU A 164 3.97 -13.85 2.67
CA LEU A 164 3.45 -13.79 4.03
C LEU A 164 4.46 -14.52 4.95
N PHE A 165 5.13 -13.80 5.85
CA PHE A 165 6.10 -14.37 6.81
C PHE A 165 6.17 -13.57 8.11
N GLY A 166 6.84 -14.14 9.12
CA GLY A 166 7.13 -13.46 10.38
C GLY A 166 5.90 -13.15 11.24
N LEU A 167 5.76 -11.88 11.60
CA LEU A 167 4.73 -11.33 12.49
C LEU A 167 3.56 -10.72 11.73
N LEU A 168 3.55 -10.83 10.40
CA LEU A 168 2.80 -9.92 9.51
C LEU A 168 3.20 -8.44 9.67
N ARG A 169 4.28 -8.19 10.40
CA ARG A 169 4.94 -6.90 10.59
C ARG A 169 6.43 -7.07 10.28
N ASP A 170 7.13 -5.96 10.20
CA ASP A 170 8.57 -5.96 10.01
C ASP A 170 9.29 -6.73 11.16
N PRO A 171 10.02 -7.83 10.86
CA PRO A 171 10.67 -8.63 11.90
C PRO A 171 11.92 -7.97 12.50
N PHE A 172 12.40 -6.85 11.93
CA PHE A 172 13.47 -6.02 12.49
C PHE A 172 12.93 -4.96 13.46
N ASP A 173 11.61 -4.88 13.61
CA ASP A 173 10.98 -3.95 14.50
C ASP A 173 11.04 -4.40 15.97
N TRP A 174 10.91 -3.46 16.90
CA TRP A 174 11.15 -3.67 18.33
C TRP A 174 10.13 -4.55 19.05
N TRP A 175 9.04 -4.97 18.38
CA TRP A 175 7.98 -5.83 18.94
C TRP A 175 8.48 -7.17 19.51
N CYS A 176 9.58 -7.70 18.99
CA CYS A 176 10.17 -8.95 19.49
C CYS A 176 11.15 -8.77 20.66
N GLY A 177 11.37 -7.56 21.17
CA GLY A 177 12.23 -7.32 22.34
C GLY A 177 13.68 -7.77 22.10
N GLU A 178 14.11 -8.82 22.81
CA GLU A 178 15.46 -9.42 22.65
C GLU A 178 15.55 -10.38 21.46
N ASP A 179 14.42 -10.93 21.01
CA ASP A 179 14.33 -11.81 19.85
C ASP A 179 14.20 -11.02 18.52
N ASN A 180 14.28 -9.69 18.56
CA ASN A 180 14.29 -8.85 17.36
C ASN A 180 15.53 -9.16 16.50
N LEU A 181 15.32 -9.38 15.19
CA LEU A 181 16.38 -9.68 14.23
C LEU A 181 17.49 -8.64 14.16
N SER A 182 17.21 -7.37 14.48
CA SER A 182 18.22 -6.30 14.52
C SER A 182 19.26 -6.49 15.63
N LYS A 183 18.89 -7.12 16.75
CA LYS A 183 19.78 -7.44 17.87
C LYS A 183 20.49 -8.78 17.69
N GLN A 184 19.98 -9.63 16.80
CA GLN A 184 20.60 -10.90 16.45
C GLN A 184 21.83 -10.70 15.55
N SER A 185 22.61 -11.75 15.37
CA SER A 185 23.91 -11.73 14.66
C SER A 185 23.87 -11.31 13.18
N ALA A 186 22.68 -11.10 12.61
CA ALA A 186 22.51 -10.70 11.21
C ALA A 186 22.69 -9.19 10.97
N GLY A 187 22.51 -8.35 11.99
CA GLY A 187 22.44 -6.90 11.81
C GLY A 187 21.24 -6.46 10.95
N GLN A 188 21.15 -5.17 10.64
CA GLN A 188 20.11 -4.63 9.76
C GLN A 188 20.53 -4.78 8.28
N PRO A 189 19.58 -5.06 7.36
CA PRO A 189 19.85 -5.08 5.93
C PRO A 189 20.42 -3.75 5.42
N PRO A 190 21.26 -3.74 4.37
CA PRO A 190 21.75 -2.51 3.75
C PRO A 190 20.59 -1.59 3.32
N GLY A 191 20.68 -0.31 3.70
CA GLY A 191 19.63 0.68 3.38
C GLY A 191 18.37 0.59 4.25
N TYR A 192 18.32 -0.37 5.18
CA TYR A 192 17.25 -0.44 6.18
C TYR A 192 17.42 0.72 7.16
N VAL A 193 16.39 1.58 7.28
CA VAL A 193 16.36 2.70 8.21
C VAL A 193 15.07 2.62 9.00
N LEU A 194 15.18 2.23 10.28
CA LEU A 194 14.06 2.23 11.20
C LEU A 194 13.71 3.69 11.56
N LYS A 195 12.81 4.30 10.79
CA LYS A 195 12.33 5.67 11.05
C LYS A 195 11.19 5.68 12.07
N ASP A 196 10.30 4.69 11.97
CA ASP A 196 9.04 4.64 12.71
C ASP A 196 8.95 3.31 13.46
N GLY A 197 9.72 3.20 14.54
CA GLY A 197 9.76 1.99 15.36
C GLY A 197 8.34 1.58 15.79
N GLY A 198 7.93 0.39 15.39
CA GLY A 198 6.63 -0.23 15.67
C GLY A 198 5.68 -0.26 14.47
N GLN A 199 5.92 0.57 13.45
CA GLN A 199 5.02 0.77 12.32
C GLN A 199 5.77 0.82 10.99
N SER A 200 6.87 0.06 10.92
CA SER A 200 7.70 0.00 9.72
C SER A 200 6.89 -0.56 8.55
N LYS A 201 6.89 0.18 7.44
CA LYS A 201 6.25 -0.18 6.17
C LYS A 201 7.27 -0.78 5.17
N LEU A 202 8.49 -1.04 5.62
CA LEU A 202 9.61 -1.49 4.78
C LEU A 202 9.48 -2.93 4.29
N HIS A 203 8.56 -3.72 4.85
CA HIS A 203 8.26 -5.06 4.37
C HIS A 203 7.21 -5.09 3.25
N ILE A 204 6.50 -3.99 2.99
CA ILE A 204 5.45 -3.92 1.95
C ILE A 204 6.10 -3.72 0.58
N LEU A 205 5.68 -4.53 -0.41
CA LEU A 205 6.12 -4.39 -1.81
C LEU A 205 4.94 -4.02 -2.73
N PRO A 206 4.61 -2.71 -2.85
CA PRO A 206 3.54 -2.25 -3.73
C PRO A 206 3.81 -2.62 -5.20
N GLN A 207 2.76 -2.68 -6.02
CA GLN A 207 2.83 -3.16 -7.40
C GLN A 207 3.83 -2.40 -8.27
N GLY A 208 3.98 -1.08 -8.08
CA GLY A 208 4.95 -0.27 -8.83
C GLY A 208 6.43 -0.59 -8.54
N TYR A 209 6.69 -1.28 -7.43
CA TYR A 209 8.02 -1.67 -6.96
C TYR A 209 8.29 -3.17 -7.16
N ALA A 210 7.24 -3.95 -7.38
CA ALA A 210 7.35 -5.39 -7.49
C ALA A 210 7.93 -5.82 -8.85
N PRO A 211 9.02 -6.61 -8.88
CA PRO A 211 9.56 -7.15 -10.10
C PRO A 211 8.50 -7.94 -10.89
N TYR A 212 8.57 -7.82 -12.21
CA TYR A 212 7.64 -8.51 -13.10
C TYR A 212 8.32 -9.00 -14.38
N THR A 213 7.72 -10.01 -14.98
CA THR A 213 8.09 -10.50 -16.31
C THR A 213 6.83 -10.86 -17.07
N TYR A 214 6.87 -10.80 -18.41
CA TYR A 214 5.75 -11.26 -19.22
C TYR A 214 6.19 -11.61 -20.64
N SER A 215 5.41 -12.48 -21.30
CA SER A 215 5.55 -12.88 -22.69
C SER A 215 4.33 -12.51 -23.52
N LEU A 216 4.52 -12.25 -24.81
CA LEU A 216 3.40 -12.04 -25.75
C LEU A 216 3.09 -13.30 -26.58
N ASP A 217 4.01 -14.26 -26.60
CA ASP A 217 3.93 -15.51 -27.35
C ASP A 217 3.65 -16.73 -26.46
N GLY A 218 3.57 -16.54 -25.14
CA GLY A 218 3.38 -17.61 -24.16
C GLY A 218 4.68 -18.32 -23.76
N SER A 219 5.84 -17.86 -24.22
CA SER A 219 7.12 -18.39 -23.75
C SER A 219 7.36 -18.03 -22.28
N SER A 220 8.14 -18.86 -21.58
CA SER A 220 8.50 -18.67 -20.17
C SER A 220 9.85 -17.96 -19.98
N GLU A 221 10.60 -17.76 -21.07
CA GLU A 221 11.99 -17.25 -21.04
C GLU A 221 12.05 -15.77 -21.36
N HIS A 222 11.76 -14.93 -20.36
CA HIS A 222 12.02 -13.49 -20.44
C HIS A 222 12.69 -12.98 -19.19
N GLY A 223 13.56 -11.99 -19.38
CA GLY A 223 14.17 -11.28 -18.26
C GLY A 223 13.14 -10.55 -17.42
N TRP A 224 13.45 -10.46 -16.14
CA TRP A 224 12.71 -9.75 -15.11
C TRP A 224 12.97 -8.26 -15.22
N ARG A 225 11.91 -7.47 -15.16
CA ARG A 225 12.01 -6.03 -14.94
C ARG A 225 11.98 -5.82 -13.44
N GLN A 226 13.08 -5.31 -12.92
CA GLN A 226 13.26 -5.12 -11.48
C GLN A 226 12.32 -4.07 -10.90
N HIS A 227 11.81 -3.17 -11.75
CA HIS A 227 10.97 -2.06 -11.36
C HIS A 227 10.11 -1.58 -12.54
N GLY A 228 9.09 -0.77 -12.29
CA GLY A 228 8.27 -0.15 -13.33
C GLY A 228 6.78 -0.47 -13.22
N ILE A 229 6.00 0.09 -14.14
CA ILE A 229 4.55 -0.13 -14.20
C ILE A 229 4.26 -1.33 -15.09
N PRO A 230 3.74 -2.45 -14.56
CA PRO A 230 3.48 -3.64 -15.36
C PRO A 230 2.29 -3.45 -16.31
N PRO A 231 2.16 -4.27 -17.38
CA PRO A 231 1.06 -4.18 -18.34
C PRO A 231 -0.36 -4.40 -17.79
N TRP A 232 -0.51 -5.04 -16.63
CA TRP A 232 -1.79 -5.23 -15.93
C TRP A 232 -2.12 -4.10 -14.95
N TYR A 233 -1.27 -3.09 -14.79
CA TYR A 233 -1.49 -2.02 -13.80
C TYR A 233 -2.80 -1.27 -13.97
N LYS A 234 -3.20 -0.99 -15.21
CA LYS A 234 -4.49 -0.37 -15.50
C LYS A 234 -4.93 -0.74 -16.89
N THR A 235 -6.23 -0.93 -17.09
CA THR A 235 -6.77 -1.39 -18.37
C THR A 235 -7.65 -0.33 -18.99
N LEU A 236 -7.57 -0.18 -20.31
CA LEU A 236 -8.43 0.74 -21.01
C LEU A 236 -9.85 0.17 -21.06
N LYS A 237 -10.84 1.03 -20.82
CA LYS A 237 -12.25 0.65 -20.90
C LYS A 237 -12.78 0.84 -22.32
N PRO A 238 -13.23 -0.21 -23.01
CA PRO A 238 -13.90 -0.05 -24.29
C PRO A 238 -15.21 0.73 -24.10
N GLN A 239 -15.41 1.77 -24.90
CA GLN A 239 -16.61 2.60 -24.92
C GLN A 239 -17.18 2.65 -26.33
N LYS A 240 -18.51 2.58 -26.45
CA LYS A 240 -19.20 2.69 -27.72
C LYS A 240 -19.65 4.14 -27.92
N ASP A 241 -19.09 4.80 -28.92
CA ASP A 241 -19.51 6.13 -29.38
C ASP A 241 -20.13 5.98 -30.78
N GLY A 242 -21.45 5.76 -30.81
CA GLY A 242 -22.17 5.40 -32.04
C GLY A 242 -21.66 4.07 -32.62
N ASN A 243 -21.04 4.14 -33.80
CA ASN A 243 -20.39 2.99 -34.46
C ASN A 243 -18.88 2.91 -34.20
N LEU A 244 -18.32 3.87 -33.47
CA LEU A 244 -16.89 3.91 -33.15
C LEU A 244 -16.65 3.26 -31.79
N LEU A 245 -15.67 2.36 -31.74
CA LEU A 245 -15.11 1.87 -30.48
C LEU A 245 -14.01 2.83 -30.04
N THR A 246 -14.21 3.47 -28.89
CA THR A 246 -13.23 4.33 -28.23
C THR A 246 -12.79 3.68 -26.92
N PHE A 247 -11.78 4.25 -26.27
CA PHE A 247 -11.26 3.74 -25.01
C PHE A 247 -11.10 4.89 -24.02
N SER A 248 -11.69 4.77 -22.84
CA SER A 248 -11.45 5.74 -21.77
C SER A 248 -10.23 5.35 -20.94
N GLN A 249 -9.51 6.37 -20.48
CA GLN A 249 -8.36 6.21 -19.60
C GLN A 249 -8.84 5.78 -18.21
N PRO A 250 -8.26 4.72 -17.63
CA PRO A 250 -8.51 4.33 -16.24
C PRO A 250 -7.87 5.33 -15.27
N GLN A 251 -8.45 5.41 -14.07
CA GLN A 251 -8.01 6.26 -12.98
C GLN A 251 -7.12 5.49 -12.00
N VAL A 252 -6.29 6.22 -11.25
CA VAL A 252 -5.63 5.71 -10.03
C VAL A 252 -6.41 6.21 -8.83
N VAL A 253 -7.03 5.31 -8.09
CA VAL A 253 -7.96 5.64 -6.99
C VAL A 253 -7.41 5.12 -5.67
N HIS A 254 -7.51 5.94 -4.62
CA HIS A 254 -7.23 5.53 -3.26
C HIS A 254 -8.45 5.73 -2.34
N LEU A 255 -8.72 4.74 -1.49
CA LEU A 255 -9.67 4.81 -0.40
C LEU A 255 -8.97 4.40 0.89
N ASP A 256 -8.91 5.34 1.85
CA ASP A 256 -8.28 5.18 3.15
C ASP A 256 -9.35 5.18 4.24
N LEU A 257 -9.60 4.03 4.87
CA LEU A 257 -10.49 3.93 6.04
C LEU A 257 -9.66 3.95 7.31
N GLY A 258 -10.00 4.90 8.20
CA GLY A 258 -9.24 5.23 9.41
C GLY A 258 -8.00 6.03 9.05
N SER A 259 -8.22 7.07 8.24
CA SER A 259 -7.13 7.83 7.64
C SER A 259 -6.39 8.71 8.63
N SER A 260 -7.02 9.06 9.76
CA SER A 260 -6.60 10.19 10.58
C SER A 260 -6.36 11.44 9.70
N TYR A 261 -5.43 12.31 10.08
CA TYR A 261 -4.94 13.38 9.20
C TYR A 261 -3.95 12.84 8.14
N PHE A 262 -3.98 13.44 6.94
CA PHE A 262 -3.14 13.04 5.80
C PHE A 262 -1.65 12.85 6.14
N GLY A 263 -1.06 13.78 6.86
CA GLY A 263 0.37 13.81 7.19
C GLY A 263 0.75 13.20 8.53
N GLY A 264 -0.17 12.52 9.22
CA GLY A 264 0.05 12.07 10.58
C GLY A 264 -0.76 12.82 11.62
N TRP A 265 -0.87 12.24 12.82
CA TRP A 265 -1.39 12.94 13.99
C TRP A 265 -0.62 14.24 14.24
N THR A 266 -1.33 15.37 14.28
CA THR A 266 -0.72 16.71 14.50
C THR A 266 -0.56 17.06 15.99
N ASN A 267 -1.01 16.19 16.90
CA ASN A 267 -1.01 16.44 18.35
C ASN A 267 0.29 15.99 19.04
N MET A 268 1.44 16.34 18.48
CA MET A 268 2.68 16.33 19.26
C MET A 268 3.22 17.75 19.31
N GLY A 269 3.18 18.36 20.49
CA GLY A 269 3.75 19.69 20.76
C GLY A 269 5.26 19.83 20.46
N SER A 270 5.90 18.77 19.96
CA SER A 270 7.28 18.74 19.45
C SER A 270 7.41 19.13 17.96
N GLY A 271 6.31 19.20 17.20
CA GLY A 271 6.37 19.41 15.74
C GLY A 271 6.86 18.18 14.96
N GLU A 272 7.06 17.04 15.62
CA GLU A 272 7.35 15.76 14.98
C GLU A 272 6.06 15.18 14.37
N ARG A 273 6.13 14.86 13.08
CA ARG A 273 5.05 14.14 12.39
C ARG A 273 5.13 12.68 12.82
N ASN A 274 4.05 12.14 13.37
CA ASN A 274 3.93 10.70 13.53
C ASN A 274 3.55 10.09 12.17
N ALA A 275 4.47 9.35 11.54
CA ALA A 275 4.22 8.65 10.28
C ALA A 275 3.32 7.41 10.41
N ALA A 276 2.67 7.24 11.57
CA ALA A 276 1.56 6.33 11.79
C ALA A 276 0.45 6.51 10.75
N ALA A 277 0.06 7.76 10.45
CA ALA A 277 -1.04 7.97 9.51
C ALA A 277 -0.61 7.70 8.06
N SER A 278 -1.49 7.02 7.36
CA SER A 278 -1.28 6.38 6.06
C SER A 278 -1.18 7.31 4.88
N GLY A 279 -1.90 8.43 4.89
CA GLY A 279 -2.18 9.20 3.68
C GLY A 279 -0.93 9.67 2.94
N GLN A 280 0.02 10.24 3.69
CA GLN A 280 1.31 10.70 3.16
C GLN A 280 2.15 9.55 2.63
N TRP A 281 2.17 8.39 3.31
CA TRP A 281 2.91 7.23 2.84
C TRP A 281 2.38 6.73 1.50
N PHE A 282 1.05 6.61 1.35
CA PHE A 282 0.45 6.23 0.07
C PHE A 282 0.77 7.26 -1.01
N TYR A 283 0.60 8.54 -0.73
CA TYR A 283 0.94 9.58 -1.68
C TYR A 283 2.41 9.48 -2.10
N ASP A 284 3.36 9.49 -1.16
CA ASP A 284 4.79 9.46 -1.49
C ASP A 284 5.18 8.19 -2.25
N THR A 285 4.70 7.03 -1.80
CA THR A 285 5.02 5.72 -2.38
C THR A 285 4.56 5.61 -3.83
N TYR A 286 3.32 5.96 -4.13
CA TYR A 286 2.78 5.82 -5.49
C TYR A 286 3.19 7.02 -6.37
N HIS A 287 3.17 8.24 -5.83
CA HIS A 287 3.53 9.43 -6.58
C HIS A 287 5.00 9.42 -7.02
N ALA A 288 5.93 9.01 -6.15
CA ALA A 288 7.35 8.91 -6.50
C ALA A 288 7.61 7.99 -7.71
N ARG A 289 6.67 7.09 -8.02
CA ARG A 289 6.78 6.11 -9.12
C ARG A 289 5.99 6.49 -10.37
N GLY A 290 5.53 7.74 -10.46
CA GLY A 290 4.74 8.20 -11.60
C GLY A 290 3.33 7.62 -11.59
N GLN A 291 2.82 7.26 -10.40
CA GLN A 291 1.46 6.78 -10.19
C GLN A 291 0.66 7.78 -9.34
N PRO A 292 0.50 9.04 -9.79
CA PRO A 292 -0.27 10.01 -9.03
C PRO A 292 -1.74 9.59 -8.95
N PHE A 293 -2.36 9.81 -7.78
CA PHE A 293 -3.78 9.54 -7.61
C PHE A 293 -4.63 10.56 -8.38
N ASP A 294 -5.63 10.06 -9.09
CA ASP A 294 -6.69 10.86 -9.72
C ASP A 294 -7.82 11.17 -8.73
N ARG A 295 -8.00 10.29 -7.74
CA ARG A 295 -8.94 10.44 -6.62
C ARG A 295 -8.34 9.87 -5.36
N PHE A 296 -8.42 10.64 -4.27
CA PHE A 296 -7.97 10.24 -2.95
C PHE A 296 -9.10 10.46 -1.96
N THR A 297 -9.67 9.39 -1.41
CA THR A 297 -10.78 9.48 -0.45
C THR A 297 -10.29 9.01 0.90
N ALA A 298 -10.35 9.89 1.88
CA ALA A 298 -9.98 9.63 3.26
C ALA A 298 -11.25 9.59 4.11
N VAL A 299 -11.38 8.58 4.96
CA VAL A 299 -12.54 8.36 5.81
C VAL A 299 -12.09 8.26 7.24
N GLU A 300 -12.69 9.06 8.11
CA GLU A 300 -12.37 9.09 9.52
C GLU A 300 -13.65 9.25 10.34
N LEU A 301 -13.83 8.41 11.37
CA LEU A 301 -14.95 8.49 12.29
C LEU A 301 -14.72 9.62 13.30
N GLU A 302 -13.48 9.80 13.76
CA GLU A 302 -13.14 10.85 14.72
C GLU A 302 -13.25 12.24 14.07
N PRO A 303 -13.96 13.20 14.67
CA PRO A 303 -14.07 14.54 14.10
C PRO A 303 -12.69 15.21 13.91
N LEU A 304 -12.32 15.49 12.66
CA LEU A 304 -11.10 16.20 12.28
C LEU A 304 -11.42 17.67 11.97
N ASP A 305 -10.50 18.57 12.29
CA ASP A 305 -10.61 19.96 11.85
C ASP A 305 -10.28 20.07 10.36
N PRO A 306 -11.22 20.51 9.49
CA PRO A 306 -10.99 20.55 8.05
C PRO A 306 -9.81 21.45 7.66
N ALA A 307 -9.62 22.58 8.34
CA ALA A 307 -8.51 23.48 8.02
C ALA A 307 -7.16 22.81 8.28
N THR A 308 -7.03 22.08 9.38
CA THR A 308 -5.85 21.30 9.74
C THR A 308 -5.63 20.12 8.80
N ALA A 309 -6.69 19.43 8.39
CA ALA A 309 -6.60 18.32 7.45
C ALA A 309 -6.12 18.78 6.06
N TYR A 310 -6.79 19.78 5.48
CA TYR A 310 -6.46 20.26 4.14
C TYR A 310 -5.11 21.00 4.07
N LYS A 311 -4.60 21.55 5.19
CA LYS A 311 -3.26 22.15 5.25
C LYS A 311 -2.13 21.14 4.99
N GLN A 312 -2.39 19.85 5.22
CA GLN A 312 -1.39 18.78 5.05
C GLN A 312 -1.42 18.15 3.66
N VAL A 313 -2.48 18.38 2.89
CA VAL A 313 -2.68 17.79 1.58
C VAL A 313 -1.73 18.45 0.56
N PRO A 314 -0.93 17.67 -0.20
CA PRO A 314 -0.11 18.16 -1.29
C PRO A 314 -0.91 18.95 -2.33
N GLU A 315 -0.27 19.94 -2.96
CA GLU A 315 -0.92 20.87 -3.88
C GLU A 315 -1.60 20.17 -5.06
N ASP A 316 -0.99 19.11 -5.60
CA ASP A 316 -1.50 18.34 -6.75
C ASP A 316 -2.69 17.42 -6.41
N LEU A 317 -2.96 17.20 -5.12
CA LEU A 317 -4.14 16.51 -4.61
C LEU A 317 -5.30 17.46 -4.29
N ILE A 318 -5.10 18.78 -4.31
CA ILE A 318 -6.19 19.74 -4.11
C ILE A 318 -7.23 19.58 -5.22
N GLY A 319 -8.48 19.34 -4.82
CA GLY A 319 -9.60 19.03 -5.72
C GLY A 319 -9.74 17.54 -6.07
N LYS A 320 -8.75 16.70 -5.73
CA LYS A 320 -8.81 15.23 -5.85
C LYS A 320 -9.02 14.55 -4.50
N TYR A 321 -8.56 15.18 -3.42
CA TYR A 321 -8.68 14.74 -2.04
C TYR A 321 -10.07 15.05 -1.46
N ASN A 322 -10.73 14.03 -0.94
CA ASN A 322 -12.04 14.11 -0.30
C ASN A 322 -11.96 13.52 1.10
N LEU A 323 -12.29 14.32 2.12
CA LEU A 323 -12.43 13.84 3.49
C LEU A 323 -13.91 13.55 3.78
N ILE A 324 -14.22 12.30 4.10
CA ILE A 324 -15.51 11.85 4.62
C ILE A 324 -15.36 11.65 6.12
N ASN A 325 -15.71 12.67 6.89
CA ASN A 325 -15.56 12.62 8.35
C ASN A 325 -16.81 12.03 9.04
N ILE A 326 -17.20 10.84 8.58
CA ILE A 326 -18.34 10.05 9.08
C ILE A 326 -17.92 8.58 8.99
N GLY A 327 -18.20 7.79 10.03
CA GLY A 327 -17.98 6.35 10.00
C GLY A 327 -18.81 5.66 8.92
N LEU A 328 -18.21 4.69 8.24
CA LEU A 328 -18.92 3.81 7.32
C LEU A 328 -19.56 2.65 8.06
N SER A 329 -20.52 2.00 7.40
CA SER A 329 -21.25 0.86 7.92
C SER A 329 -21.18 -0.32 6.97
N MET A 330 -21.67 -1.47 7.44
CA MET A 330 -22.01 -2.61 6.58
C MET A 330 -23.53 -2.81 6.45
N ASP A 331 -24.31 -1.87 7.00
CA ASP A 331 -25.77 -1.86 6.91
C ASP A 331 -26.22 -1.42 5.51
N LYS A 332 -27.48 -1.71 5.16
CA LYS A 332 -28.07 -1.28 3.88
C LYS A 332 -28.47 0.19 3.92
N ASP A 333 -27.50 1.06 4.10
CA ASP A 333 -27.65 2.50 4.12
C ASP A 333 -26.73 3.19 3.09
N LYS A 334 -26.75 4.53 3.07
CA LYS A 334 -25.94 5.30 2.11
C LYS A 334 -24.43 5.30 2.42
N TYR A 335 -24.04 4.91 3.63
CA TYR A 335 -22.70 4.81 4.18
C TYR A 335 -22.14 3.39 4.12
N ASN A 336 -22.85 2.44 3.50
CA ASN A 336 -22.35 1.11 3.27
C ASN A 336 -20.99 1.14 2.52
N THR A 337 -19.96 0.52 3.11
CA THR A 337 -18.60 0.52 2.56
C THR A 337 -18.53 -0.12 1.17
N MET A 338 -19.23 -1.24 0.96
CA MET A 338 -19.23 -1.94 -0.33
C MET A 338 -19.89 -1.09 -1.42
N ASP A 339 -21.00 -0.42 -1.10
CA ASP A 339 -21.67 0.47 -2.04
C ASP A 339 -20.88 1.76 -2.29
N LEU A 340 -20.10 2.24 -1.31
CA LEU A 340 -19.13 3.31 -1.54
C LEU A 340 -18.10 2.90 -2.58
N ILE A 341 -17.47 1.73 -2.44
CA ILE A 341 -16.47 1.23 -3.40
C ILE A 341 -17.09 1.11 -4.80
N ARG A 342 -18.26 0.45 -4.93
CA ARG A 342 -18.96 0.29 -6.23
C ARG A 342 -19.29 1.61 -6.94
N ARG A 343 -19.56 2.68 -6.19
CA ARG A 343 -19.86 4.01 -6.74
C ARG A 343 -18.61 4.82 -7.07
N THR A 344 -17.46 4.44 -6.53
CA THR A 344 -16.24 5.23 -6.58
C THR A 344 -15.23 4.70 -7.61
N VAL A 345 -15.28 3.40 -7.89
CA VAL A 345 -14.26 2.66 -8.65
C VAL A 345 -14.90 1.89 -9.80
N ASN A 346 -14.27 1.90 -10.98
CA ASN A 346 -14.59 1.01 -12.08
C ASN A 346 -13.60 -0.16 -12.14
N LYS A 347 -14.01 -1.30 -12.72
CA LYS A 347 -13.15 -2.49 -12.92
C LYS A 347 -11.87 -2.22 -13.73
N GLU A 348 -11.83 -1.10 -14.44
CA GLU A 348 -10.68 -0.70 -15.26
C GLU A 348 -9.66 0.17 -14.53
N ASP A 349 -10.08 0.82 -13.43
CA ASP A 349 -9.25 1.68 -12.60
C ASP A 349 -8.22 0.85 -11.83
N PHE A 350 -7.12 1.48 -11.44
CA PHE A 350 -6.18 0.92 -10.46
C PHE A 350 -6.59 1.38 -9.06
N PHE A 351 -7.02 0.47 -8.20
CA PHE A 351 -7.59 0.79 -6.90
C PHE A 351 -6.73 0.28 -5.74
N VAL A 352 -6.32 1.24 -4.90
CA VAL A 352 -5.62 1.00 -3.65
C VAL A 352 -6.58 1.23 -2.48
N PHE A 353 -6.83 0.19 -1.69
CA PHE A 353 -7.73 0.23 -0.55
C PHE A 353 -6.98 -0.01 0.75
N LYS A 354 -7.03 0.94 1.68
CA LYS A 354 -6.52 0.76 3.05
C LYS A 354 -7.70 0.59 4.02
N LEU A 355 -7.61 -0.44 4.85
CA LEU A 355 -8.57 -0.78 5.91
C LEU A 355 -7.81 -0.89 7.23
N ASP A 356 -7.94 0.13 8.07
CA ASP A 356 -7.36 0.16 9.42
C ASP A 356 -8.10 1.26 10.19
N ILE A 357 -9.20 0.86 10.85
CA ILE A 357 -10.13 1.69 11.63
C ILE A 357 -10.14 1.29 13.11
N ASP A 358 -9.16 0.49 13.55
CA ASP A 358 -9.03 -0.03 14.92
C ASP A 358 -10.32 -0.69 15.46
N SER A 359 -11.11 -1.32 14.57
CA SER A 359 -12.43 -1.86 14.91
C SER A 359 -12.76 -3.15 14.16
N ALA A 360 -12.28 -4.27 14.70
CA ALA A 360 -12.56 -5.61 14.16
C ALA A 360 -14.05 -5.88 13.88
N PRO A 361 -15.04 -5.43 14.70
CA PRO A 361 -16.46 -5.60 14.40
C PRO A 361 -16.95 -4.95 13.11
N ILE A 362 -16.20 -4.01 12.54
CA ILE A 362 -16.53 -3.34 11.27
C ILE A 362 -15.60 -3.86 10.15
N GLU A 363 -14.31 -4.00 10.42
CA GLU A 363 -13.30 -4.46 9.44
C GLU A 363 -13.56 -5.89 8.97
N MET A 364 -13.83 -6.80 9.90
CA MET A 364 -13.99 -8.21 9.55
C MET A 364 -15.22 -8.47 8.69
N PRO A 365 -16.39 -7.85 8.92
CA PRO A 365 -17.50 -7.89 7.97
C PRO A 365 -17.13 -7.41 6.55
N ILE A 366 -16.31 -6.36 6.42
CA ILE A 366 -15.81 -5.88 5.12
C ILE A 366 -15.00 -6.98 4.45
N VAL A 367 -13.97 -7.50 5.13
CA VAL A 367 -13.07 -8.53 4.58
C VAL A 367 -13.82 -9.84 4.28
N ASN A 368 -14.74 -10.25 5.15
CA ASN A 368 -15.55 -11.44 4.94
C ASN A 368 -16.48 -11.31 3.73
N GLU A 369 -16.95 -10.10 3.38
CA GLU A 369 -17.68 -9.88 2.14
C GLU A 369 -16.76 -9.99 0.92
N LEU A 370 -15.54 -9.41 0.97
CA LEU A 370 -14.53 -9.57 -0.10
C LEU A 370 -14.12 -11.03 -0.30
N LEU A 371 -14.09 -11.83 0.76
CA LEU A 371 -13.81 -13.27 0.68
C LEU A 371 -15.00 -14.09 0.13
N ARG A 372 -16.24 -13.63 0.33
CA ARG A 372 -17.45 -14.34 -0.12
C ARG A 372 -17.92 -13.94 -1.52
N ASP A 373 -17.58 -12.74 -1.97
CA ASP A 373 -18.06 -12.22 -3.25
C ASP A 373 -17.44 -12.93 -4.46
N ASP A 374 -17.94 -12.62 -5.66
CA ASP A 374 -17.40 -13.15 -6.90
C ASP A 374 -16.12 -12.38 -7.30
N PRO A 375 -14.95 -13.05 -7.44
CA PRO A 375 -13.71 -12.38 -7.87
C PRO A 375 -13.76 -11.77 -9.27
N GLU A 376 -14.78 -12.07 -10.09
CA GLU A 376 -14.94 -11.48 -11.43
C GLU A 376 -15.95 -10.34 -11.51
N THR A 377 -16.94 -10.31 -10.62
CA THR A 377 -18.06 -9.36 -10.70
C THR A 377 -18.36 -8.62 -9.39
N GLY A 378 -17.80 -9.08 -8.28
CA GLY A 378 -17.93 -8.51 -6.94
C GLY A 378 -17.03 -7.30 -6.70
N VAL A 379 -17.00 -6.84 -5.45
CA VAL A 379 -16.17 -5.71 -5.02
C VAL A 379 -14.69 -6.09 -4.98
N SER A 380 -14.37 -7.34 -4.65
CA SER A 380 -13.01 -7.87 -4.70
C SER A 380 -12.39 -7.72 -6.09
N SER A 381 -13.19 -7.86 -7.16
CA SER A 381 -12.75 -7.66 -8.55
C SER A 381 -12.37 -6.22 -8.90
N LEU A 382 -12.68 -5.26 -8.01
CA LEU A 382 -12.36 -3.85 -8.17
C LEU A 382 -11.09 -3.45 -7.42
N ILE A 383 -10.55 -4.29 -6.52
CA ILE A 383 -9.43 -3.96 -5.64
C ILE A 383 -8.15 -4.58 -6.19
N ASP A 384 -7.19 -3.76 -6.60
CA ASP A 384 -5.88 -4.25 -7.03
C ASP A 384 -4.95 -4.44 -5.84
N GLU A 385 -4.90 -3.46 -4.93
CA GLU A 385 -4.09 -3.53 -3.71
C GLU A 385 -4.93 -3.28 -2.46
N LEU A 386 -4.75 -4.13 -1.46
CA LEU A 386 -5.37 -3.99 -0.14
C LEU A 386 -4.29 -3.89 0.93
N MET A 387 -4.35 -2.86 1.75
CA MET A 387 -3.54 -2.72 2.96
C MET A 387 -4.47 -2.90 4.14
N PHE A 388 -4.28 -3.97 4.90
CA PHE A 388 -5.18 -4.31 5.99
C PHE A 388 -4.39 -4.56 7.27
N GLU A 389 -4.77 -3.89 8.35
CA GLU A 389 -4.27 -4.20 9.69
C GLU A 389 -5.18 -5.23 10.34
N HIS A 390 -4.85 -6.52 10.17
CA HIS A 390 -5.64 -7.57 10.78
C HIS A 390 -5.24 -7.78 12.24
N HIS A 391 -6.01 -7.17 13.14
CA HIS A 391 -5.92 -7.34 14.59
C HIS A 391 -6.21 -8.78 15.02
N VAL A 392 -5.16 -9.58 15.24
CA VAL A 392 -5.25 -10.98 15.73
C VAL A 392 -4.49 -11.18 17.03
N LYS A 393 -4.87 -12.18 17.82
CA LYS A 393 -4.18 -12.44 19.09
C LYS A 393 -2.84 -13.15 18.86
N PHE A 394 -1.75 -12.49 19.22
CA PHE A 394 -0.42 -13.07 19.37
C PHE A 394 0.48 -12.19 20.24
N LYS A 395 1.29 -12.81 21.09
CA LYS A 395 1.99 -12.15 22.21
C LYS A 395 2.70 -10.80 21.90
N PRO A 396 3.48 -10.64 20.80
CA PRO A 396 4.10 -9.36 20.45
C PRO A 396 3.11 -8.19 20.28
N MET A 397 1.90 -8.44 19.79
CA MET A 397 0.93 -7.39 19.48
C MET A 397 -0.29 -7.36 20.41
N ASP A 398 -0.44 -8.34 21.31
CA ASP A 398 -1.50 -8.36 22.34
C ASP A 398 -1.57 -7.05 23.14
N GLY A 399 -0.41 -6.46 23.43
CA GLY A 399 -0.27 -5.21 24.15
C GLY A 399 -0.78 -4.00 23.36
N PRO A 400 -0.08 -3.64 22.26
CA PRO A 400 -0.41 -2.52 21.39
C PRO A 400 -1.84 -2.51 20.87
N TRP A 401 -2.38 -3.69 20.54
CA TRP A 401 -3.74 -3.82 20.00
C TRP A 401 -4.83 -3.97 21.06
N GLY A 402 -4.50 -3.91 22.35
CA GLY A 402 -5.49 -4.04 23.42
C GLY A 402 -6.16 -5.43 23.50
N LEU A 403 -5.48 -6.48 23.02
CA LEU A 403 -6.01 -7.86 22.95
C LEU A 403 -5.62 -8.72 24.16
N GLN A 404 -4.99 -8.14 25.20
CA GLN A 404 -4.53 -8.86 26.38
C GLN A 404 -5.69 -9.62 27.08
N HIS A 405 -6.90 -9.08 26.99
CA HIS A 405 -8.11 -9.65 27.60
C HIS A 405 -9.00 -10.41 26.61
N SER A 406 -8.63 -10.49 25.33
CA SER A 406 -9.40 -11.24 24.34
C SER A 406 -8.94 -12.69 24.23
N THR A 407 -9.62 -13.51 23.42
CA THR A 407 -9.27 -14.91 23.14
C THR A 407 -8.97 -15.10 21.67
N GLU A 408 -8.15 -16.10 21.34
CA GLU A 408 -7.91 -16.47 19.93
C GLU A 408 -9.20 -16.89 19.21
N GLU A 409 -10.18 -17.43 19.92
CA GLU A 409 -11.49 -17.76 19.34
C GLU A 409 -12.24 -16.50 18.87
N LYS A 410 -12.07 -15.38 19.59
CA LYS A 410 -12.76 -14.13 19.30
C LYS A 410 -12.05 -13.29 18.24
N GLU A 411 -10.73 -13.16 18.33
CA GLU A 411 -9.95 -12.27 17.45
C GLU A 411 -9.18 -13.03 16.36
N GLY A 412 -9.16 -14.36 16.41
CA GLY A 412 -8.25 -15.16 15.60
C GLY A 412 -6.81 -15.13 16.13
N ASN A 413 -5.93 -15.72 15.35
CA ASN A 413 -4.48 -15.84 15.60
C ASN A 413 -3.69 -15.66 14.29
N LEU A 414 -2.35 -15.74 14.35
CA LEU A 414 -1.51 -15.60 13.16
C LEU A 414 -1.93 -16.54 12.02
N ALA A 415 -2.16 -17.82 12.30
CA ALA A 415 -2.57 -18.79 11.26
C ALA A 415 -3.86 -18.37 10.54
N SER A 416 -4.86 -17.88 11.28
CA SER A 416 -6.10 -17.36 10.70
C SER A 416 -5.87 -16.13 9.83
N SER A 417 -4.96 -15.24 10.25
CA SER A 417 -4.60 -14.03 9.49
C SER A 417 -3.85 -14.38 8.20
N TYR A 418 -2.86 -15.25 8.29
CA TYR A 418 -2.15 -15.79 7.13
C TYR A 418 -3.09 -16.41 6.11
N LYS A 419 -4.04 -17.23 6.57
CA LYS A 419 -5.06 -17.82 5.72
C LYS A 419 -5.92 -16.74 5.04
N LEU A 420 -6.36 -15.74 5.80
CA LEU A 420 -7.15 -14.62 5.29
C LEU A 420 -6.41 -13.86 4.17
N PHE A 421 -5.15 -13.46 4.40
CA PHE A 421 -4.36 -12.76 3.37
C PHE A 421 -4.12 -13.62 2.14
N ARG A 422 -3.79 -14.90 2.33
CA ARG A 422 -3.58 -15.84 1.23
C ARG A 422 -4.86 -16.02 0.39
N ASP A 423 -6.02 -16.13 1.04
CA ASP A 423 -7.29 -16.34 0.36
C ASP A 423 -7.74 -15.06 -0.38
N LEU A 424 -7.41 -13.86 0.12
CA LEU A 424 -7.57 -12.59 -0.61
C LEU A 424 -6.63 -12.54 -1.83
N ARG A 425 -5.36 -12.96 -1.68
CA ARG A 425 -4.41 -13.05 -2.80
C ARG A 425 -4.87 -14.05 -3.87
N ALA A 426 -5.47 -15.16 -3.47
CA ALA A 426 -6.07 -16.13 -4.39
C ALA A 426 -7.25 -15.57 -5.20
N LYS A 427 -7.86 -14.46 -4.76
CA LYS A 427 -8.90 -13.73 -5.51
C LYS A 427 -8.35 -12.66 -6.45
N GLY A 428 -7.04 -12.45 -6.48
CA GLY A 428 -6.40 -11.44 -7.31
C GLY A 428 -6.10 -10.13 -6.60
N ILE A 429 -6.45 -10.00 -5.33
CA ILE A 429 -6.13 -8.81 -4.52
C ILE A 429 -4.68 -8.93 -4.03
N ARG A 430 -3.81 -7.98 -4.36
CA ARG A 430 -2.48 -7.88 -3.75
C ARG A 430 -2.64 -7.37 -2.31
N ALA A 431 -2.92 -8.31 -1.41
CA ALA A 431 -3.17 -8.01 -0.01
C ALA A 431 -1.85 -7.95 0.78
N HIS A 432 -1.64 -6.83 1.46
CA HIS A 432 -0.48 -6.46 2.24
C HIS A 432 -0.89 -6.29 3.71
N SER A 433 -0.10 -6.85 4.63
CA SER A 433 -0.32 -6.61 6.06
C SER A 433 0.18 -5.22 6.44
N TRP A 434 -0.75 -4.37 6.86
CA TRP A 434 -0.49 -2.99 7.26
C TRP A 434 0.07 -2.94 8.70
N PRO A 435 1.09 -2.10 8.97
CA PRO A 435 1.81 -2.05 10.23
C PRO A 435 1.45 -0.91 11.18
#